data_AF-A0A820QXH7-F1
#
_entry.id   AF-A0A820QXH7-F1
#
_cell.length_a   1.000
_cell.length_b   1.000
_cell.length_c   1.000
_cell.angle_alpha   90.00
_cell.angle_beta   90.00
_cell.angle_gamma   90.00
#
_symmetry.space_group_name_H-M   'P 1'
#
loop_
_entity.id
_entity.type
_entity.pdbx_description
1 polymer ?
#
loop_
_entity_poly.entity_id
_entity_poly.type
_entity_poly.pdbx_seq_one_letter_code
_entity_poly.pdbx_strand_id
1 'polypeptide(L)'
;TVLPDKIEKVLQKIQQYNDRSLMDLRRQELTDQDMKIVVQNIQINTQCERLWLDYNKITSIGLSILANGLNNNNNTLQQLSLSNNAISDDGIHSLVKSLATHN
;
A
#
# COMPACT_ATOMS: atom_id res chain seq x y z
N THR A 1 -17.73 -12.56 -7.54
CA THR A 1 -17.44 -11.78 -6.31
C THR A 1 -16.99 -10.42 -6.74
N VAL A 2 -17.87 -9.42 -6.65
CA VAL A 2 -17.62 -8.07 -7.16
C VAL A 2 -16.55 -7.43 -6.26
N LEU A 3 -15.38 -7.12 -6.81
CA LEU A 3 -14.40 -6.26 -6.15
C LEU A 3 -15.12 -4.94 -5.80
N PRO A 4 -14.97 -4.37 -4.59
CA PRO A 4 -15.66 -3.14 -4.24
C PRO A 4 -15.34 -2.06 -5.28
N ASP A 5 -16.37 -1.38 -5.79
CA ASP A 5 -16.35 -0.35 -6.86
C ASP A 5 -15.22 0.70 -6.72
N LYS A 6 -14.76 0.95 -5.50
CA LYS A 6 -13.62 1.84 -5.19
C LYS A 6 -12.27 1.30 -5.65
N ILE A 7 -12.07 0.00 -5.56
CA ILE A 7 -10.79 -0.65 -5.85
C ILE A 7 -10.60 -0.83 -7.35
N GLU A 8 -11.65 -1.13 -8.11
CA GLU A 8 -11.55 -1.10 -9.58
C GLU A 8 -11.19 0.31 -10.08
N LYS A 9 -11.74 1.37 -9.47
CA LYS A 9 -11.35 2.75 -9.78
C LYS A 9 -9.88 3.03 -9.43
N VAL A 10 -9.38 2.48 -8.33
CA VAL A 10 -7.97 2.54 -7.95
C VAL A 10 -7.09 1.81 -8.98
N LEU A 11 -7.45 0.58 -9.35
CA LEU A 11 -6.72 -0.21 -10.34
C LEU A 11 -6.72 0.43 -11.73
N GLN A 12 -7.86 1.01 -12.14
CA GLN A 12 -7.97 1.78 -13.37
C GLN A 12 -7.07 3.01 -13.35
N LYS A 13 -7.01 3.75 -12.23
CA LYS A 13 -6.08 4.87 -12.08
C LYS A 13 -4.62 4.41 -12.18
N ILE A 14 -4.26 3.30 -11.55
CA ILE A 14 -2.90 2.74 -11.62
C ILE A 14 -2.55 2.39 -13.07
N GLN A 15 -3.48 1.82 -13.84
CA GLN A 15 -3.28 1.46 -15.24
C GLN A 15 -3.21 2.67 -16.19
N GLN A 16 -3.71 3.85 -15.78
CA GLN A 16 -3.65 5.07 -16.58
C GLN A 16 -2.26 5.73 -16.57
N TYR A 17 -1.42 5.39 -15.59
CA TYR A 17 -0.05 5.90 -15.55
C TYR A 17 0.86 5.08 -16.45
N ASN A 18 1.50 5.74 -17.42
CA ASN A 18 2.55 5.14 -18.24
C ASN A 18 3.78 4.73 -17.40
N ASP A 19 3.97 5.40 -16.26
CA ASP A 19 5.00 5.09 -15.28
C ASP A 19 4.48 4.04 -14.28
N ARG A 20 4.79 2.77 -14.55
CA ARG A 20 4.40 1.65 -13.68
C ARG A 20 5.20 1.61 -12.37
N SER A 21 6.21 2.49 -12.20
CA SER A 21 6.99 2.64 -10.97
C SER A 21 6.25 3.38 -9.86
N LEU A 22 5.19 4.12 -10.20
CA LEU A 22 4.44 4.93 -9.24
C LEU A 22 3.00 4.45 -9.10
N MET A 23 2.64 4.12 -7.86
CA MET A 23 1.28 3.84 -7.45
C MET A 23 0.76 4.99 -6.57
N ASP A 24 0.10 5.97 -7.18
CA ASP A 24 -0.50 7.11 -6.48
C ASP A 24 -1.95 6.82 -6.04
N LEU A 25 -2.11 6.56 -4.75
CA LEU A 25 -3.39 6.24 -4.09
C LEU A 25 -3.76 7.26 -3.01
N ARG A 26 -3.27 8.49 -3.15
CA ARG A 26 -3.60 9.56 -2.20
C ARG A 26 -5.07 9.92 -2.29
N ARG A 27 -5.70 10.23 -1.14
CA ARG A 27 -7.09 10.74 -1.07
C ARG A 27 -8.11 9.81 -1.75
N GLN A 28 -7.99 8.49 -1.56
CA GLN A 28 -8.94 7.51 -2.11
C GLN A 28 -9.90 6.94 -1.04
N GLU A 29 -9.85 7.48 0.18
CA GLU A 29 -10.61 7.01 1.34
C GLU A 29 -10.36 5.53 1.67
N LEU A 30 -9.13 5.05 1.45
CA LEU A 30 -8.75 3.67 1.71
C LEU A 30 -8.77 3.36 3.20
N THR A 31 -9.25 2.18 3.56
CA THR A 31 -9.26 1.66 4.93
C THR A 31 -8.31 0.46 5.07
N ASP A 32 -8.26 -0.11 6.27
CA ASP A 32 -7.42 -1.29 6.55
C ASP A 32 -7.75 -2.49 5.66
N GLN A 33 -9.03 -2.67 5.31
CA GLN A 33 -9.48 -3.77 4.46
C GLN A 33 -8.93 -3.68 3.04
N ASP A 34 -8.71 -2.46 2.53
CA ASP A 34 -8.24 -2.22 1.17
C ASP A 34 -6.75 -2.58 1.01
N MET A 35 -5.98 -2.61 2.11
CA MET A 35 -4.53 -2.88 2.08
C MET A 35 -4.21 -4.27 1.55
N LYS A 36 -5.11 -5.25 1.70
CA LYS A 36 -4.95 -6.59 1.09
C LYS A 36 -4.85 -6.50 -0.42
N ILE A 37 -5.62 -5.62 -1.04
CA ILE A 37 -5.68 -5.50 -2.48
C ILE A 37 -4.55 -4.62 -3.01
N VAL A 38 -4.16 -3.58 -2.26
CA VAL A 38 -2.93 -2.82 -2.54
C VAL A 38 -1.72 -3.76 -2.56
N VAL A 39 -1.58 -4.63 -1.55
CA VAL A 39 -0.52 -5.65 -1.52
C VAL A 39 -0.57 -6.57 -2.74
N GLN A 40 -1.75 -7.11 -3.08
CA GLN A 40 -1.90 -7.98 -4.26
C GLN A 40 -1.48 -7.26 -5.55
N ASN A 41 -1.86 -5.99 -5.70
CA ASN A 41 -1.50 -5.23 -6.89
C ASN A 41 0.00 -4.96 -6.97
N ILE A 42 0.64 -4.64 -5.84
CA ILE A 42 2.09 -4.43 -5.75
C ILE A 42 2.87 -5.73 -6.04
N GLN A 43 2.36 -6.88 -5.61
CA GLN A 43 2.98 -8.18 -5.88
C GLN A 43 2.87 -8.58 -7.37
N ILE A 44 1.76 -8.22 -8.03
CA ILE A 44 1.58 -8.44 -9.48
C ILE A 44 2.38 -7.41 -10.29
N ASN A 45 2.41 -6.15 -9.84
CA ASN A 45 3.16 -5.08 -10.47
C ASN A 45 4.59 -5.02 -9.92
N THR A 46 5.44 -5.93 -10.40
CA THR A 46 6.84 -6.08 -9.99
C THR A 46 7.72 -4.85 -10.27
N GLN A 47 7.21 -3.84 -10.99
CA GLN A 47 7.94 -2.60 -11.28
C GLN A 47 7.63 -1.45 -10.31
N CYS A 48 6.72 -1.64 -9.34
CA CYS A 48 6.33 -0.57 -8.43
C CYS A 48 7.47 -0.19 -7.46
N GLU A 49 8.01 1.02 -7.60
CA GLU A 49 9.09 1.57 -6.77
C GLU A 49 8.58 2.56 -5.73
N ARG A 50 7.43 3.20 -5.97
CA ARG A 50 6.88 4.26 -5.13
C ARG A 50 5.40 4.01 -4.88
N LEU A 51 5.01 3.95 -3.60
CA LEU A 51 3.63 3.82 -3.14
C LEU A 51 3.24 5.03 -2.31
N TRP A 52 2.25 5.79 -2.77
CA TRP A 52 1.73 6.96 -2.05
C TRP A 52 0.31 6.70 -1.56
N LEU A 53 0.15 6.64 -0.25
CA LEU A 53 -1.11 6.35 0.45
C LEU A 53 -1.57 7.51 1.34
N ASP A 54 -1.07 8.72 1.10
CA ASP A 54 -1.37 9.88 1.92
C ASP A 54 -2.86 10.24 1.93
N TYR A 55 -3.34 10.81 3.04
CA TYR A 55 -4.72 11.28 3.20
C TYR A 55 -5.75 10.18 2.97
N ASN A 56 -5.55 9.01 3.60
CA ASN A 56 -6.51 7.91 3.64
C ASN A 56 -6.97 7.66 5.10
N LYS A 57 -7.69 6.57 5.33
CA LYS A 57 -8.22 6.15 6.64
C LYS A 57 -7.53 4.87 7.12
N ILE A 58 -6.25 4.71 6.80
CA ILE A 58 -5.45 3.55 7.18
C ILE A 58 -5.08 3.69 8.65
N THR A 59 -5.25 2.63 9.42
CA THR A 59 -4.80 2.53 10.80
C THR A 59 -3.58 1.62 10.91
N SER A 60 -3.08 1.42 12.12
CA SER A 60 -2.00 0.47 12.41
C SER A 60 -2.36 -0.98 11.96
N ILE A 61 -3.64 -1.33 11.86
CA ILE A 61 -4.08 -2.64 11.35
C ILE A 61 -3.77 -2.75 9.85
N GLY A 62 -4.19 -1.78 9.05
CA GLY A 62 -3.91 -1.75 7.61
C GLY A 62 -2.43 -1.67 7.31
N LEU A 63 -1.69 -0.90 8.11
CA LEU A 63 -0.23 -0.82 7.99
C LEU A 63 0.45 -2.18 8.23
N SER A 64 -0.02 -2.96 9.21
CA SER A 64 0.49 -4.32 9.46
C SER A 64 0.22 -5.26 8.28
N ILE A 65 -0.97 -5.16 7.68
CA ILE A 65 -1.31 -5.92 6.45
C ILE A 65 -0.34 -5.56 5.32
N LEU A 66 -0.10 -4.26 5.11
CA LEU A 66 0.82 -3.78 4.08
C LEU A 66 2.25 -4.29 4.34
N ALA A 67 2.76 -4.11 5.56
CA ALA A 67 4.12 -4.51 5.95
C ALA A 67 4.37 -6.01 5.72
N ASN A 68 3.44 -6.86 6.15
CA ASN A 68 3.53 -8.31 5.93
C ASN A 68 3.43 -8.67 4.45
N GLY A 69 2.62 -7.94 3.69
CA GLY A 69 2.48 -8.14 2.25
C GLY A 69 3.76 -7.85 1.47
N LEU A 70 4.45 -6.78 1.84
CA LEU A 70 5.74 -6.39 1.25
C LEU A 70 6.82 -7.44 1.56
N ASN A 71 6.87 -7.93 2.81
CA ASN A 71 7.82 -8.96 3.29
C ASN A 71 7.79 -10.25 2.50
N ASN A 72 6.64 -10.58 1.93
CA ASN A 72 6.50 -11.87 1.29
C ASN A 72 7.05 -11.92 -0.13
N ASN A 73 7.10 -10.82 -0.91
CA ASN A 73 7.44 -10.89 -2.35
C ASN A 73 7.68 -9.52 -3.06
N ASN A 74 7.87 -8.40 -2.36
CA ASN A 74 8.19 -7.13 -3.03
C ASN A 74 9.61 -6.65 -2.70
N ASN A 75 10.48 -6.70 -3.71
CA ASN A 75 11.87 -6.24 -3.61
C ASN A 75 12.14 -4.94 -4.39
N THR A 76 11.11 -4.33 -4.98
CA THR A 76 11.26 -3.17 -5.87
C THR A 76 10.78 -1.86 -5.26
N LEU A 77 9.94 -1.92 -4.23
CA LEU A 77 9.45 -0.74 -3.54
C LEU A 77 10.58 -0.06 -2.76
N GLN A 78 10.84 1.19 -3.12
CA GLN A 78 11.89 2.04 -2.54
C GLN A 78 11.31 3.18 -1.70
N GLN A 79 10.07 3.60 -1.96
CA GLN A 79 9.43 4.71 -1.25
C GLN A 79 7.99 4.39 -0.87
N LEU A 80 7.65 4.66 0.39
CA LEU A 80 6.31 4.53 0.95
C LEU A 80 5.92 5.82 1.66
N SER A 81 4.82 6.46 1.23
CA SER A 81 4.26 7.64 1.87
C SER A 81 2.92 7.34 2.53
N LEU A 82 2.79 7.64 3.81
CA LEU A 82 1.63 7.32 4.66
C LEU A 82 1.07 8.54 5.40
N SER A 83 1.44 9.76 4.99
CA SER A 83 1.12 10.98 5.71
C SER A 83 -0.40 11.18 5.82
N ASN A 84 -0.88 11.77 6.91
CA ASN A 84 -2.31 12.02 7.12
C ASN A 84 -3.17 10.73 7.06
N ASN A 85 -2.71 9.67 7.74
CA ASN A 85 -3.49 8.48 8.07
C ASN A 85 -3.65 8.38 9.60
N ALA A 86 -4.45 7.43 10.08
CA ALA A 86 -4.73 7.21 11.51
C ALA A 86 -3.80 6.13 12.10
N ILE A 87 -2.50 6.21 11.79
CA ILE A 87 -1.49 5.24 12.23
C ILE A 87 -0.92 5.70 13.58
N SER A 88 -0.89 4.79 14.56
CA SER A 88 -0.27 5.04 15.86
C SER A 88 1.24 4.79 15.83
N ASP A 89 1.95 5.32 16.83
CA ASP A 89 3.39 5.09 17.02
C ASP A 89 3.76 3.60 17.10
N ASP A 90 2.92 2.79 17.76
CA ASP A 90 3.06 1.33 17.82
C ASP A 90 2.93 0.68 16.44
N GLY A 91 2.05 1.22 15.59
CA GLY A 91 1.89 0.80 14.21
C GLY A 91 3.16 1.06 13.39
N ILE A 92 3.80 2.22 13.57
CA ILE A 92 5.08 2.55 12.93
C ILE A 92 6.20 1.63 13.44
N HIS A 93 6.29 1.38 14.75
CA HIS A 93 7.26 0.44 15.31
C HIS A 93 7.13 -0.96 14.69
N SER A 94 5.90 -1.43 14.51
CA SER A 94 5.61 -2.72 13.88
C SER A 94 6.04 -2.76 12.41
N LEU A 95 5.80 -1.68 11.66
CA LEU A 95 6.29 -1.53 10.28
C LEU A 95 7.82 -1.60 10.23
N VAL A 96 8.51 -0.80 11.04
CA VAL A 96 9.99 -0.75 11.06
C VAL A 96 10.56 -2.13 11.37
N LYS A 97 9.99 -2.85 12.34
CA LYS A 97 10.42 -4.21 12.67
C LYS A 97 10.25 -5.18 11.51
N SER A 98 9.13 -5.10 10.79
CA SER A 98 8.85 -5.96 9.63
C SER A 98 9.78 -5.63 8.44
N LEU A 99 10.07 -4.36 8.20
CA LEU A 99 11.02 -3.94 7.16
C LEU A 99 12.46 -4.28 7.51
N ALA A 100 12.85 -4.24 8.79
CA ALA A 100 14.18 -4.61 9.24
C ALA A 100 14.51 -6.11 9.09
N THR A 101 13.48 -6.96 8.90
CA THR A 101 13.67 -8.39 8.63
C THR A 101 13.65 -8.74 7.14
N HIS A 102 13.42 -7.77 6.25
CA HIS A 102 13.64 -7.97 4.81
C HIS A 102 15.15 -7.98 4.55
N ASN A 103 15.71 -9.14 4.23
CA ASN A 103 17.08 -9.33 3.74
C ASN A 103 17.08 -9.73 2.28
#